data_AF-A0A3L5TT70-F1
#
_entry.id   AF-A0A3L5TT70-F1
#
_cell.length_a   1.000
_cell.length_b   1.000
_cell.length_c   1.000
_cell.angle_alpha   90.00
_cell.angle_beta   90.00
_cell.angle_gamma   90.00
#
_symmetry.space_group_name_H-M   'P 1'
#
loop_
_entity.id
_entity.type
_entity.pdbx_description
1 polymer ?
#
loop_
_entity_poly.entity_id
_entity_poly.type
_entity_poly.pdbx_seq_one_letter_code
_entity_poly.pdbx_strand_id
1 'polypeptide(L)'
;PVTYTVDNSTIQVLWEDYDDPESGIETFEVSLWNSSSCSDQNIQTLLHDWIELTNNYTGYSFVDLQLEEDTPYIVQFKVTNKAGLYTIEDSPPVLYDLSTPTRGKVVAGNDFLKEQVWFSSGKAVS
;
A
#
# COMPACT_ATOMS: atom_id res chain seq x y z
N PRO A 1 -9.08 9.70 1.14
CA PRO A 1 -9.11 9.12 -0.23
C PRO A 1 -9.13 7.60 -0.12
N VAL A 2 -9.75 6.89 -1.07
CA VAL A 2 -9.81 5.42 -1.14
C VAL A 2 -9.32 5.02 -2.53
N THR A 3 -8.60 3.91 -2.63
CA THR A 3 -8.06 3.35 -3.88
C THR A 3 -8.88 2.10 -4.25
N TYR A 4 -9.07 1.82 -5.54
CA TYR A 4 -9.92 0.76 -6.10
C TYR A 4 -9.18 -0.18 -7.08
N THR A 5 -8.88 -1.42 -6.71
CA THR A 5 -8.29 -2.37 -7.67
C THR A 5 -9.35 -3.18 -8.43
N VAL A 6 -9.09 -3.45 -9.70
CA VAL A 6 -9.84 -4.42 -10.54
C VAL A 6 -9.18 -5.80 -10.59
N ASP A 7 -8.00 -5.94 -9.97
CA ASP A 7 -7.28 -7.21 -9.80
C ASP A 7 -7.43 -7.67 -8.35
N ASN A 8 -8.06 -8.82 -8.14
CA ASN A 8 -8.20 -9.42 -6.81
C ASN A 8 -7.04 -10.31 -6.39
N SER A 9 -6.05 -10.50 -7.27
CA SER A 9 -4.93 -11.40 -7.03
C SER A 9 -3.66 -10.66 -6.64
N THR A 10 -3.60 -9.35 -6.89
CA THR A 10 -2.37 -8.57 -6.76
C THR A 10 -2.62 -7.19 -6.13
N ILE A 11 -1.77 -6.81 -5.18
CA ILE A 11 -1.62 -5.43 -4.70
C ILE A 11 -0.16 -5.01 -4.91
N GLN A 12 0.05 -4.03 -5.78
CA GLN A 12 1.38 -3.47 -6.05
C GLN A 12 1.63 -2.27 -5.15
N VAL A 13 2.76 -2.29 -4.46
CA VAL A 13 3.26 -1.24 -3.58
C VAL A 13 4.54 -0.67 -4.18
N LEU A 14 4.62 0.65 -4.32
CA LEU A 14 5.78 1.36 -4.81
C LEU A 14 6.15 2.47 -3.82
N TRP A 15 7.44 2.71 -3.69
CA TRP A 15 7.95 3.80 -2.87
C TRP A 15 9.19 4.43 -3.49
N GLU A 16 9.29 5.75 -3.28
CA GLU A 16 10.43 6.55 -3.73
C GLU A 16 10.76 7.63 -2.69
N ASP A 17 11.94 8.23 -2.86
CA ASP A 17 12.38 9.41 -2.10
C ASP A 17 12.50 9.24 -0.57
N TYR A 18 12.73 8.01 -0.09
CA TYR A 18 13.14 7.77 1.29
C TYR A 18 14.65 7.93 1.44
N ASP A 19 15.06 8.96 2.17
CA ASP A 19 16.45 9.25 2.50
C ASP A 19 16.55 9.68 3.97
N ASP A 20 17.64 9.29 4.60
CA ASP A 20 18.01 9.80 5.92
C ASP A 20 19.44 10.35 5.81
N PRO A 21 19.64 11.68 5.78
CA PRO A 21 20.96 12.26 5.52
C PRO A 21 21.96 12.04 6.67
N GLU A 22 21.49 11.63 7.86
CA GLU A 22 22.34 11.39 9.03
C GLU A 22 22.96 9.98 9.03
N SER A 23 22.17 8.95 8.74
CA SER A 23 22.59 7.54 8.80
C SER A 23 22.28 6.73 7.53
N GLY A 24 21.33 7.19 6.72
CA GLY A 24 20.81 6.50 5.55
C GLY A 24 19.79 5.42 5.91
N ILE A 25 19.09 4.93 4.90
CA ILE A 25 18.10 3.86 5.08
C ILE A 25 18.79 2.50 5.15
N GLU A 26 18.37 1.66 6.11
CA GLU A 26 18.81 0.29 6.30
C GLU A 26 17.88 -0.69 5.57
N THR A 27 16.61 -0.69 5.95
CA THR A 27 15.59 -1.63 5.43
C THR A 27 14.23 -0.96 5.23
N PHE A 28 13.47 -1.55 4.32
CA PHE A 28 12.06 -1.30 4.13
C PHE A 28 11.29 -2.56 4.52
N GLU A 29 10.13 -2.43 5.14
CA GLU A 29 9.26 -3.56 5.44
C GLU A 29 7.83 -3.24 4.99
N VAL A 30 7.16 -4.22 4.39
CA VAL A 30 5.75 -4.10 3.99
C VAL A 30 4.91 -5.20 4.65
N SER A 31 3.71 -4.87 5.08
CA SER A 31 2.71 -5.85 5.54
C SER A 31 1.34 -5.53 4.93
N LEU A 32 0.50 -6.56 4.80
CA LEU A 32 -0.85 -6.44 4.25
C LEU A 32 -1.89 -6.84 5.29
N TRP A 33 -2.87 -5.96 5.47
CA TRP A 33 -3.97 -6.11 6.40
C TRP A 33 -5.29 -5.93 5.67
N ASN A 34 -6.35 -6.54 6.17
CA ASN A 34 -7.71 -6.13 5.83
C ASN A 34 -8.45 -5.61 7.06
N SER A 35 -9.52 -4.88 6.83
CA SER A 35 -10.43 -4.44 7.88
C SER A 35 -11.86 -4.84 7.54
N SER A 36 -12.70 -5.02 8.57
CA SER A 36 -14.11 -5.39 8.37
C SER A 36 -14.95 -4.27 7.76
N SER A 37 -14.51 -3.01 7.85
CA SER A 37 -15.18 -1.88 7.16
C SER A 37 -14.27 -0.67 7.04
N CYS A 38 -14.52 0.20 6.05
CA CYS A 38 -13.77 1.46 5.91
C CYS A 38 -13.90 2.39 7.13
N SER A 39 -14.96 2.22 7.92
CA SER A 39 -15.26 3.00 9.12
C SER A 39 -14.69 2.42 10.41
N ASP A 40 -14.30 1.14 10.42
CA ASP A 40 -13.88 0.44 11.63
C ASP A 40 -12.45 -0.09 11.50
N GLN A 41 -11.50 0.84 11.51
CA GLN A 41 -10.07 0.56 11.47
C GLN A 41 -9.54 -0.14 12.73
N ASN A 42 -10.37 -0.37 13.77
CA ASN A 42 -9.95 -1.09 14.97
C ASN A 42 -9.90 -2.61 14.78
N ILE A 43 -10.66 -3.12 13.81
CA ILE A 43 -10.68 -4.55 13.49
C ILE A 43 -9.87 -4.73 12.21
N GLN A 44 -8.58 -5.03 12.38
CA GLN A 44 -7.68 -5.38 11.29
C GLN A 44 -7.23 -6.84 11.43
N THR A 45 -7.32 -7.61 10.35
CA THR A 45 -6.75 -8.96 10.30
C THR A 45 -5.51 -8.96 9.42
N LEU A 46 -4.43 -9.54 9.95
CA LEU A 46 -3.17 -9.69 9.24
C LEU A 46 -3.33 -10.72 8.12
N LEU A 47 -3.03 -10.31 6.89
CA LEU A 47 -3.01 -11.20 5.72
C LEU A 47 -1.59 -11.64 5.38
N HIS A 48 -0.67 -10.68 5.37
CA HIS A 48 0.76 -10.95 5.21
C HIS A 48 1.55 -10.22 6.28
N ASP A 49 2.34 -10.98 7.03
CA ASP A 49 3.30 -10.45 8.01
C ASP A 49 4.38 -9.61 7.34
N TRP A 50 5.13 -8.85 8.14
CA TRP A 50 6.17 -7.95 7.68
C TRP A 50 7.22 -8.67 6.81
N ILE A 51 7.41 -8.15 5.60
CA ILE A 51 8.39 -8.62 4.64
C ILE A 51 9.51 -7.58 4.58
N GLU A 52 10.67 -7.95 5.08
CA GLU A 52 11.86 -7.10 5.04
C GLU A 52 12.52 -7.12 3.66
N LEU A 53 12.85 -5.93 3.18
CA LEU A 53 13.47 -5.64 1.90
C LEU A 53 14.66 -4.73 2.14
N THR A 54 15.75 -5.00 1.43
CA THR A 54 16.94 -4.14 1.48
C THR A 54 16.67 -2.78 0.84
N ASN A 55 17.47 -1.78 1.20
CA ASN A 55 17.31 -0.40 0.74
C ASN A 55 17.46 -0.14 -0.79
N ASN A 56 17.72 -1.17 -1.59
CA ASN A 56 17.78 -1.10 -3.05
C ASN A 56 16.42 -1.39 -3.72
N TYR A 57 15.41 -1.82 -2.96
CA TYR A 57 14.05 -2.00 -3.47
C TYR A 57 13.29 -0.68 -3.46
N THR A 58 12.48 -0.46 -4.49
CA THR A 58 11.58 0.70 -4.65
C THR A 58 10.11 0.26 -4.78
N GLY A 59 9.83 -1.00 -4.41
CA GLY A 59 8.52 -1.59 -4.60
C GLY A 59 8.45 -3.07 -4.26
N TYR A 60 7.24 -3.52 -3.98
CA TYR A 60 6.87 -4.89 -3.70
C TYR A 60 5.49 -5.21 -4.30
N SER A 61 5.21 -6.47 -4.60
CA SER A 61 3.89 -6.89 -5.06
C SER A 61 3.43 -8.07 -4.22
N PHE A 62 2.34 -7.88 -3.50
CA PHE A 62 1.59 -8.97 -2.91
C PHE A 62 0.86 -9.68 -4.04
N VAL A 63 1.06 -10.99 -4.18
CA VAL A 63 0.48 -11.84 -5.23
C VAL A 63 -0.26 -13.01 -4.59
N ASP A 64 -0.98 -13.78 -5.40
CA ASP A 64 -1.80 -14.92 -4.95
C ASP A 64 -2.84 -14.52 -3.89
N LEU A 65 -3.33 -13.28 -3.98
CA LEU A 65 -4.37 -12.76 -3.11
C LEU A 65 -5.76 -13.26 -3.53
N GLN A 66 -6.71 -13.16 -2.61
CA GLN A 66 -8.13 -13.37 -2.87
C GLN A 66 -8.89 -12.18 -2.29
N LEU A 67 -8.80 -11.03 -2.95
CA LEU A 67 -9.49 -9.83 -2.49
C LEU A 67 -11.01 -9.98 -2.65
N GLU A 68 -11.74 -9.57 -1.61
CA GLU A 68 -13.19 -9.60 -1.55
C GLU A 68 -13.77 -8.19 -1.77
N GLU A 69 -14.90 -8.11 -2.46
CA GLU A 69 -15.65 -6.86 -2.58
C GLU A 69 -16.09 -6.37 -1.19
N ASP A 70 -16.29 -5.06 -1.05
CA ASP A 70 -16.66 -4.38 0.20
C ASP A 70 -15.65 -4.55 1.36
N THR A 71 -14.49 -5.16 1.11
CA THR A 71 -13.44 -5.36 2.12
C THR A 71 -12.28 -4.40 1.87
N PRO A 72 -12.00 -3.46 2.79
CA PRO A 72 -10.81 -2.60 2.69
C PRO A 72 -9.53 -3.34 3.05
N TYR A 73 -8.52 -3.18 2.21
CA TYR A 73 -7.15 -3.65 2.40
C TYR A 73 -6.21 -2.48 2.67
N ILE A 74 -5.32 -2.61 3.65
CA ILE A 74 -4.38 -1.57 4.04
C ILE A 74 -2.98 -2.16 3.98
N VAL A 75 -2.08 -1.45 3.31
CA VAL A 75 -0.66 -1.75 3.34
C VAL A 75 -0.04 -0.91 4.44
N GLN A 76 0.72 -1.53 5.34
CA GLN A 76 1.61 -0.78 6.22
C GLN A 76 3.01 -0.85 5.65
N PHE A 77 3.66 0.31 5.59
CA PHE A 77 5.01 0.47 5.13
C PHE A 77 5.88 0.99 6.28
N LYS A 78 6.92 0.23 6.61
CA LYS A 78 7.87 0.58 7.67
C LYS A 78 9.22 0.85 7.04
N VAL A 79 9.86 1.92 7.49
CA VAL A 79 11.19 2.32 7.05
C VAL A 79 12.10 2.40 8.25
N THR A 80 13.22 1.68 8.21
CA THR A 80 14.22 1.66 9.29
C THR A 80 15.52 2.29 8.81
N ASN A 81 16.05 3.25 9.56
CA ASN A 81 17.35 3.87 9.29
C ASN A 81 18.50 3.08 9.93
N LYS A 82 19.75 3.36 9.55
CA LYS A 82 20.93 2.65 10.09
C LYS A 82 21.24 2.95 11.56
N ALA A 83 20.54 3.90 12.18
CA ALA A 83 20.58 4.13 13.62
C ALA A 83 19.60 3.25 14.40
N GLY A 84 18.79 2.42 13.71
CA GLY A 84 17.78 1.55 14.30
C GLY A 84 16.46 2.25 14.64
N LEU A 85 16.25 3.47 14.15
CA LEU A 85 14.98 4.19 14.26
C LEU A 85 14.09 3.85 13.08
N TYR A 86 12.78 3.83 13.30
CA TYR A 86 11.83 3.50 12.24
C TYR A 86 10.58 4.37 12.27
N THR A 87 9.94 4.49 11.11
CA THR A 87 8.61 5.06 10.95
C THR A 87 7.68 4.05 10.30
N ILE A 88 6.38 4.13 10.57
CA ILE A 88 5.35 3.29 9.95
C ILE A 88 4.29 4.22 9.35
N GLU A 89 3.95 3.96 8.09
CA GLU A 89 2.93 4.68 7.34
C GLU A 89 1.88 3.70 6.81
N ASP A 90 0.61 4.05 6.95
CA ASP A 90 -0.50 3.26 6.42
C ASP A 90 -0.93 3.82 5.06
N SER A 91 -1.22 2.94 4.10
CA SER A 91 -1.83 3.34 2.84
C SER A 91 -3.28 3.80 3.05
N PRO A 92 -3.83 4.61 2.12
CA PRO A 92 -5.27 4.64 1.94
C PRO A 92 -5.84 3.22 1.79
N PRO A 93 -7.07 2.97 2.24
CA PRO A 93 -7.69 1.66 2.05
C PRO A 93 -7.88 1.39 0.56
N VAL A 94 -7.53 0.18 0.15
CA VAL A 94 -7.69 -0.38 -1.20
C VAL A 94 -8.93 -1.27 -1.19
N LEU A 95 -9.90 -1.00 -2.04
CA LEU A 95 -11.09 -1.81 -2.24
C LEU A 95 -10.98 -2.56 -3.55
N TYR A 96 -11.36 -3.84 -3.57
CA TYR A 96 -11.57 -4.53 -4.82
C TYR A 96 -12.98 -4.21 -5.33
N ASP A 97 -13.08 -3.64 -6.53
CA ASP A 97 -14.35 -3.27 -7.14
C ASP A 97 -14.41 -3.69 -8.62
N LEU A 98 -15.34 -4.58 -8.94
CA LEU A 98 -15.66 -5.01 -10.30
C LEU A 98 -16.80 -4.22 -10.94
N SER A 99 -17.25 -3.11 -10.34
CA SER A 99 -18.36 -2.34 -10.85
C SER A 99 -18.10 -1.92 -12.29
N THR A 100 -18.78 -2.61 -13.22
CA THR A 100 -18.71 -2.27 -14.64
C THR A 100 -19.15 -0.81 -14.76
N PRO A 101 -18.36 0.07 -15.40
CA PRO A 101 -18.72 1.48 -15.49
C PRO A 101 -20.09 1.59 -16.17
N THR A 102 -21.11 1.96 -15.41
CA THR A 102 -22.47 2.07 -15.93
C THR A 102 -22.45 3.16 -16.99
N ARG A 103 -22.80 2.80 -18.23
CA ARG A 103 -22.69 3.66 -19.41
C ARG A 103 -23.51 4.94 -19.23
N GLY A 104 -22.88 6.02 -18.77
CA GLY A 104 -23.52 7.30 -18.51
C GLY A 104 -22.53 8.37 -18.12
N LYS A 105 -22.07 9.12 -19.13
CA LYS A 105 -21.16 10.28 -19.06
C LYS A 105 -19.67 9.94 -18.90
N VAL A 106 -19.02 9.87 -20.06
CA VAL A 106 -17.57 9.77 -20.22
C VAL A 106 -16.90 10.97 -19.53
N VAL A 107 -16.11 10.73 -18.49
CA VAL A 107 -15.01 11.61 -18.12
C VAL A 107 -13.76 10.92 -18.66
N ALA A 108 -13.09 11.57 -19.61
CA ALA A 108 -11.83 11.06 -20.16
C ALA A 108 -10.77 11.09 -19.05
N GLY A 109 -10.53 9.95 -18.43
CA GLY A 109 -9.35 9.65 -17.63
C GLY A 109 -8.85 8.30 -18.09
N ASN A 110 -7.90 8.29 -19.01
CA ASN A 110 -7.17 7.09 -19.37
C ASN A 110 -6.29 6.69 -18.18
N ASP A 111 -6.78 5.86 -17.25
CA ASP A 111 -5.96 5.01 -16.36
C ASP A 111 -6.84 4.13 -15.44
N PHE A 112 -7.73 3.32 -16.01
CA PHE A 112 -8.50 2.30 -15.23
C PHE A 112 -7.74 0.99 -15.03
N LEU A 113 -6.42 0.96 -15.25
CA LEU A 113 -5.64 -0.27 -15.21
C LEU A 113 -4.30 -0.02 -14.51
N LYS A 114 -4.18 -0.51 -13.27
CA LYS A 114 -3.03 -0.52 -12.35
C LYS A 114 -3.07 0.57 -11.28
N GLU A 115 -3.93 0.36 -10.31
CA GLU A 115 -3.93 1.16 -9.09
C GLU A 115 -2.80 0.69 -8.17
N GLN A 116 -1.66 1.34 -8.32
CA GLN A 116 -0.50 1.14 -7.48
C GLN A 116 -0.70 1.88 -6.14
N VAL A 117 -0.35 1.25 -5.03
CA VAL A 117 -0.23 1.92 -3.74
C VAL A 117 1.12 2.62 -3.72
N TRP A 118 1.10 3.95 -3.62
CA TRP A 118 2.30 4.78 -3.62
C TRP A 118 2.58 5.35 -2.24
N PHE A 119 3.80 5.14 -1.77
CA PHE A 119 4.36 5.81 -0.61
C PHE A 119 5.48 6.76 -1.07
N SER A 120 5.38 8.04 -0.70
CA SER A 120 6.41 9.03 -1.01
C SER A 120 6.66 9.86 0.24
N SER A 121 7.91 9.93 0.68
CA SER A 121 8.26 10.69 1.86
C SER A 121 8.61 12.15 1.54
N GLY A 122 8.01 13.07 2.30
CA GLY A 122 8.57 14.40 2.58
C GLY A 122 9.08 14.54 4.02
N LYS A 123 9.30 13.43 4.72
CA LYS A 123 9.66 13.34 6.15
C LYS A 123 10.96 12.56 6.35
N ALA A 124 11.92 13.19 7.02
CA ALA A 124 13.12 12.50 7.50
C ALA A 124 12.74 11.38 8.48
N VAL A 125 13.44 10.24 8.40
CA VAL A 125 13.37 9.17 9.40
C VAL A 125 14.33 9.53 10.54
N SER A 126 13.88 10.41 11.45
CA SER A 126 14.65 10.94 12.60
C SER A 126 14.07 10.55 13.95
#